data_AF-A0A2E8D1R9-F1
#
_entry.id   AF-A0A2E8D1R9-F1
#
_cell.length_a   1.000
_cell.length_b   1.000
_cell.length_c   1.000
_cell.angle_alpha   90.00
_cell.angle_beta   90.00
_cell.angle_gamma   90.00
#
_symmetry.space_group_name_H-M   'P 1'
#
loop_
_entity.id
_entity.type
_entity.pdbx_description
1 polymer ?
#
loop_
_entity_poly.entity_id
_entity_poly.type
_entity_poly.pdbx_seq_one_letter_code
_entity_poly.pdbx_strand_id
1 'polypeptide(L)' 'MTNEQPPTTKFRVKLGLTEVSVDCISKEEAIQLARKKLCDAWPSLGDVIRTADESRFQVEEIQDGSSS' A
#
# COMPACT_ATOMS: atom_id res chain seq x y z
N MET A 1 -0.98 -18.66 24.86
CA MET A 1 -0.93 -17.29 24.29
C MET A 1 -1.36 -17.42 22.84
N THR A 2 -2.65 -17.25 22.57
CA THR A 2 -3.19 -17.28 21.20
C THR A 2 -2.79 -15.96 20.56
N ASN A 3 -1.76 -15.98 19.73
CA ASN A 3 -1.27 -14.81 19.01
C ASN A 3 -2.11 -14.67 17.74
N GLU A 4 -3.38 -14.32 17.92
CA GLU A 4 -4.33 -14.07 16.83
C GLU A 4 -3.88 -12.79 16.13
N GLN A 5 -3.12 -12.94 15.05
CA GLN A 5 -2.78 -11.80 14.20
C GLN A 5 -4.09 -11.19 13.69
N PRO A 6 -4.29 -9.87 13.82
CA PRO A 6 -5.50 -9.24 13.35
C PRO A 6 -5.68 -9.52 11.85
N PRO A 7 -6.91 -9.74 11.37
CA PRO A 7 -7.15 -9.98 9.96
C PRO A 7 -6.61 -8.78 9.16
N THR A 8 -5.67 -9.04 8.28
CA THR A 8 -5.13 -8.02 7.38
C THR A 8 -5.92 -8.04 6.08
N THR A 9 -6.20 -6.86 5.56
CA THR A 9 -6.89 -6.64 4.30
C THR A 9 -5.87 -6.23 3.25
N LYS A 10 -6.05 -6.71 2.03
CA LYS A 10 -5.17 -6.37 0.93
C LYS A 10 -5.61 -5.05 0.29
N PHE A 11 -4.71 -4.11 0.24
CA PHE A 11 -4.91 -2.81 -0.39
C PHE A 11 -3.94 -2.67 -1.56
N ARG A 12 -4.48 -2.19 -2.68
CA ARG A 12 -3.70 -1.72 -3.83
C ARG A 12 -3.54 -0.22 -3.71
N VAL A 13 -2.30 0.24 -3.64
CA VAL A 13 -1.98 1.67 -3.59
C VAL A 13 -1.32 2.08 -4.89
N LYS A 14 -1.91 3.05 -5.58
CA LYS A 14 -1.38 3.63 -6.83
C LYS A 14 -0.83 5.03 -6.58
N LEU A 15 0.36 5.29 -7.12
CA LEU A 15 0.99 6.59 -7.17
C LEU A 15 1.39 6.89 -8.63
N GLY A 16 0.58 7.69 -9.31
CA GLY A 16 0.76 7.97 -10.74
C GLY A 16 0.63 6.71 -11.59
N LEU A 17 1.72 6.31 -12.25
CA LEU A 17 1.80 5.10 -13.08
C LEU A 17 2.31 3.87 -12.31
N THR A 18 2.70 4.05 -11.05
CA THR A 18 3.22 2.96 -10.22
C THR A 18 2.14 2.46 -9.28
N GLU A 19 2.09 1.15 -9.07
CA GLU A 19 1.18 0.54 -8.10
C GLU A 19 1.88 -0.54 -7.29
N VAL A 20 1.48 -0.68 -6.03
CA VAL A 20 1.95 -1.72 -5.12
C VAL A 20 0.79 -2.28 -4.34
N SER A 21 0.86 -3.56 -4.01
CA SER A 21 -0.10 -4.22 -3.12
C SER A 21 0.52 -4.38 -1.73
N VAL A 22 -0.25 -4.10 -0.69
CA VAL A 22 0.14 -4.16 0.72
C VAL A 22 -0.99 -4.77 1.53
N ASP A 23 -0.63 -5.59 2.51
CA ASP A 23 -1.57 -6.28 3.40
C ASP A 23 -1.51 -5.59 4.76
N CYS A 24 -2.61 -4.99 5.19
CA CYS A 24 -2.67 -4.16 6.39
C CYS A 24 -4.11 -4.00 6.89
N ILE A 25 -4.27 -3.45 8.09
CA ILE A 25 -5.59 -3.37 8.74
C ILE A 25 -6.39 -2.11 8.37
N SER A 26 -5.72 -1.10 7.76
CA SER A 26 -6.30 0.22 7.47
C SER A 26 -5.69 0.86 6.22
N LYS A 27 -6.43 1.77 5.59
CA LYS A 27 -5.96 2.53 4.41
C LYS A 27 -4.77 3.44 4.71
N GLU A 28 -4.71 4.03 5.90
CA GLU A 28 -3.57 4.87 6.32
C GLU A 28 -2.27 4.06 6.40
N GLU A 29 -2.33 2.90 7.05
CA GLU A 29 -1.23 1.91 7.07
C GLU A 29 -0.84 1.48 5.65
N ALA A 30 -1.81 1.29 4.76
CA ALA A 30 -1.55 0.94 3.36
C ALA A 30 -0.69 2.00 2.67
N ILE A 31 -0.95 3.29 2.88
CA ILE A 31 -0.15 4.38 2.29
C ILE A 31 1.28 4.36 2.82
N GLN A 32 1.46 4.20 4.14
CA GLN A 32 2.78 4.14 4.77
C GLN A 32 3.62 2.95 4.26
N LEU A 33 3.01 1.77 4.19
CA LEU A 33 3.65 0.56 3.67
C LEU A 33 3.94 0.69 2.16
N ALA A 34 3.01 1.27 1.40
CA ALA A 34 3.19 1.51 -0.02
C ALA A 34 4.34 2.47 -0.29
N ARG A 35 4.47 3.56 0.48
CA ARG A 35 5.61 4.48 0.39
C ARG A 35 6.93 3.77 0.61
N LYS A 36 7.01 2.91 1.63
CA LYS A 36 8.21 2.14 1.91
C LYS A 36 8.56 1.20 0.75
N LYS A 37 7.59 0.42 0.25
CA LYS A 37 7.78 -0.48 -0.90
C LYS A 37 8.17 0.28 -2.17
N LEU A 38 7.50 1.38 -2.48
CA LEU A 38 7.78 2.20 -3.66
C LEU A 38 9.17 2.84 -3.58
N CYS A 39 9.57 3.33 -2.40
CA CYS A 39 10.89 3.91 -2.18
C CYS A 39 12.02 2.86 -2.32
N ASP A 40 11.77 1.62 -1.91
CA ASP A 40 12.72 0.51 -2.05
C ASP A 40 12.81 0.01 -3.50
N ALA A 41 11.66 -0.11 -4.18
CA ALA A 41 11.60 -0.50 -5.59
C ALA A 41 12.17 0.57 -6.53
N TRP A 42 11.99 1.85 -6.20
CA TRP A 42 12.39 2.99 -7.02
C TRP A 42 13.20 4.01 -6.20
N PRO A 43 14.45 3.67 -5.81
CA PRO A 43 15.26 4.54 -4.97
C PRO A 43 15.53 5.91 -5.63
N SER A 44 15.64 5.96 -6.96
CA SER A 44 15.77 7.22 -7.72
C SER A 44 14.56 8.15 -7.59
N LEU A 45 13.38 7.59 -7.32
CA LEU A 45 12.14 8.35 -7.08
C LEU A 45 11.81 8.47 -5.59
N GLY A 46 12.67 7.97 -4.70
CA GLY A 46 12.40 7.88 -3.27
C GLY A 46 12.09 9.25 -2.64
N ASP A 47 12.77 10.31 -3.08
CA ASP A 47 12.54 11.67 -2.60
C ASP A 47 11.14 12.19 -3.00
N VAL A 48 10.72 11.94 -4.24
CA VAL A 48 9.39 12.27 -4.74
C VAL A 48 8.31 11.47 -4.01
N ILE A 49 8.54 10.17 -3.78
CA ILE A 49 7.57 9.31 -3.08
C ILE A 49 7.42 9.73 -1.61
N ARG A 50 8.51 10.13 -0.95
CA ARG A 50 8.50 10.59 0.45
C ARG A 50 7.82 11.94 0.62
N THR A 51 7.99 12.85 -0.33
CA THR A 51 7.41 14.20 -0.30
C THR A 51 6.03 14.29 -0.94
N ALA A 52 5.58 13.24 -1.63
CA ALA A 52 4.25 13.18 -2.22
C ALA A 52 3.17 13.32 -1.15
N ASP A 53 2.17 14.14 -1.43
CA ASP A 53 0.99 14.29 -0.58
C ASP A 53 0.18 12.99 -0.53
N GLU A 54 -0.43 12.68 0.61
CA GLU A 54 -1.26 11.47 0.78
C GLU A 54 -2.43 11.42 -0.22
N SER A 55 -2.95 12.58 -0.63
CA SER A 55 -4.02 12.68 -1.63
C SER A 55 -3.59 12.16 -3.02
N ARG A 56 -2.29 12.02 -3.29
CA ARG A 56 -1.76 11.44 -4.53
C ARG A 56 -1.82 9.92 -4.53
N PHE A 57 -1.91 9.30 -3.36
CA PHE A 57 -1.97 7.86 -3.21
C PHE A 57 -3.42 7.40 -3.32
N GLN A 58 -3.74 6.72 -4.41
CA GLN A 58 -5.05 6.11 -4.58
C GLN A 58 -5.04 4.74 -3.91
N VAL A 59 -5.78 4.60 -2.82
CA VAL A 59 -5.90 3.35 -2.07
C VAL A 59 -7.20 2.66 -2.42
N GLU A 60 -7.09 1.48 -3.01
CA GLU A 60 -8.21 0.61 -3.37
C GLU A 60 -8.12 -0.68 -2.54
N GLU A 61 -9.21 -1.03 -1.85
CA GLU A 61 -9.30 -2.33 -1.21
C GLU A 61 -9.50 -3.39 -2.30
N ILE A 62 -8.58 -4.36 -2.38
CA ILE A 62 -8.70 -5.46 -3.33
C ILE A 62 -9.05 -6.72 -2.54
N GLN A 63 -10.27 -7.19 -2.73
CA GLN A 63 -10.62 -8.52 -2.27
C GLN A 63 -9.99 -9.50 -3.25
N ASP A 64 -9.24 -10.48 -2.75
CA ASP A 64 -8.79 -11.64 -3.52
C ASP A 64 -10.03 -12.49 -3.84
N GLY A 65 -10.89 -11.92 -4.68
CA GLY A 65 -12.09 -12.54 -5.21
C GLY A 65 -11.69 -13.25 -6.47
N SER A 66 -11.40 -14.55 -6.35
CA SER A 66 -11.63 -15.49 -7.44
C SER A 66 -13.04 -15.22 -7.98
N SER A 67 -13.12 -14.59 -9.14
CA SER A 67 -14.38 -14.39 -9.83
C SER A 67 -14.58 -15.54 -10.80
N SER A 68 -15.57 -16.37 -10.47
CA SER A 68 -16.18 -17.48 -11.23
C SER A 68 -15.41 -18.79 -11.37
#